data_AF-A0A7C1QUV5-F1
#
_entry.id   AF-A0A7C1QUV5-F1
#
_cell.length_a   1.000
_cell.length_b   1.000
_cell.length_c   1.000
_cell.angle_alpha   90.00
_cell.angle_beta   90.00
_cell.angle_gamma   90.00
#
_symmetry.space_group_name_H-M   'P 1'
#
loop_
_entity.id
_entity.type
_entity.pdbx_description
1 polymer ?
#
loop_
_entity_poly.entity_id
_entity_poly.type
_entity_poly.pdbx_seq_one_letter_code
_entity_poly.pdbx_strand_id
1 'polypeptide(L)'
;MPSQSVGEWQTYLEFIETYFRNRNIESPMIVEIGVGRGKQKKFYEELLGYNHIGIDFKREKKPDIVGNSRDPATVDKLKEKLNGREVNLLFIDDGHEYLEVKTDYELYSPLAKNIIAIHDILYKQWQNTVGKFWNELIVENREAQDRIFITLAGYYPSLCHDFCRPSIKRQFGQGTGLILLEDLDAKYV
;
A
#
# COMPACT_ATOMS: atom_id res chain seq x y z
N MET A 1 17.39 3.18 -1.21
CA MET A 1 16.00 3.07 -0.72
C MET A 1 15.73 4.30 0.10
N PRO A 2 14.78 5.17 -0.31
CA PRO A 2 14.31 6.27 0.51
C PRO A 2 14.04 5.77 1.92
N SER A 3 14.46 6.54 2.91
CA SER A 3 14.45 6.15 4.31
C SER A 3 13.04 5.87 4.78
N GLN A 4 12.69 4.59 4.97
CA GLN A 4 11.53 4.16 5.77
C GLN A 4 11.60 4.89 7.11
N SER A 5 10.85 5.98 7.25
CA SER A 5 10.89 6.79 8.45
C SER A 5 10.10 6.08 9.53
N VAL A 6 10.69 5.93 10.73
CA VAL A 6 10.10 5.12 11.81
C VAL A 6 8.68 5.58 12.15
N GLY A 7 8.43 6.89 12.16
CA GLY A 7 7.11 7.46 12.48
C GLY A 7 6.03 7.18 11.43
N GLU A 8 6.36 7.24 10.15
CA GLU A 8 5.39 6.97 9.08
C GLU A 8 4.92 5.51 9.07
N TRP A 9 5.86 4.58 9.21
CA TRP A 9 5.55 3.15 9.30
C TRP A 9 4.77 2.83 10.57
N GLN A 10 5.09 3.48 11.70
CA GLN A 10 4.32 3.32 12.92
C GLN A 10 2.86 3.75 12.71
N THR A 11 2.62 4.96 12.19
CA THR A 11 1.24 5.45 11.93
C THR A 11 0.50 4.54 10.95
N TYR A 12 1.18 4.07 9.91
CA TYR A 12 0.61 3.10 8.97
C TYR A 12 0.16 1.81 9.70
N LEU A 13 1.04 1.21 10.50
CA LEU A 13 0.73 -0.03 11.21
C LEU A 13 -0.40 0.15 12.23
N GLU A 14 -0.39 1.26 12.98
CA GLU A 14 -1.47 1.62 13.92
C GLU A 14 -2.82 1.77 13.22
N PHE A 15 -2.84 2.39 12.04
CA PHE A 15 -4.04 2.51 11.21
C PHE A 15 -4.55 1.14 10.77
N ILE A 16 -3.68 0.28 10.21
CA ILE A 16 -4.05 -1.05 9.74
C ILE A 16 -4.59 -1.91 10.89
N GLU A 17 -3.89 -1.94 12.02
CA GLU A 17 -4.31 -2.69 13.20
C GLU A 17 -5.68 -2.21 13.70
N THR A 18 -5.86 -0.90 13.83
CA THR A 18 -7.12 -0.30 14.28
C THR A 18 -8.26 -0.59 13.30
N TYR A 19 -8.01 -0.46 11.99
CA TYR A 19 -9.00 -0.71 10.95
C TYR A 19 -9.55 -2.14 11.03
N PHE A 20 -8.65 -3.14 11.11
CA PHE A 20 -9.05 -4.55 11.14
C PHE A 20 -9.71 -4.93 12.47
N ARG A 21 -9.16 -4.46 13.59
CA ARG A 21 -9.75 -4.69 14.92
C ARG A 21 -11.18 -4.15 15.00
N ASN A 22 -11.41 -2.92 14.57
CA ASN A 22 -12.73 -2.29 14.65
C ASN A 22 -13.77 -2.94 13.72
N ARG A 23 -13.32 -3.72 12.74
CA ARG A 23 -14.18 -4.47 11.80
C ARG A 23 -14.23 -5.98 12.09
N ASN A 24 -13.68 -6.41 13.23
CA ASN A 24 -13.58 -7.83 13.62
C ASN A 24 -12.94 -8.72 12.55
N ILE A 25 -11.93 -8.20 11.85
CA ILE A 25 -11.11 -8.98 10.90
C ILE A 25 -9.92 -9.53 11.67
N GLU A 26 -10.06 -10.72 12.24
CA GLU A 26 -9.10 -11.29 13.21
C GLU A 26 -7.82 -11.84 12.56
N SER A 27 -7.90 -12.30 11.31
CA SER A 27 -6.77 -12.94 10.62
C SER A 27 -6.66 -12.44 9.18
N PRO A 28 -6.39 -11.13 8.99
CA PRO A 28 -6.36 -10.54 7.67
C PRO A 28 -5.28 -11.19 6.80
N MET A 29 -5.57 -11.28 5.50
CA MET A 29 -4.61 -11.68 4.48
C MET A 29 -4.01 -10.43 3.83
N ILE A 30 -2.69 -10.30 3.97
CA ILE A 30 -1.90 -9.23 3.40
C ILE A 30 -1.14 -9.77 2.19
N VAL A 31 -1.27 -9.11 1.05
CA VAL A 31 -0.46 -9.38 -0.15
C VAL A 31 0.45 -8.20 -0.38
N GLU A 32 1.75 -8.47 -0.52
CA GLU A 32 2.78 -7.47 -0.79
C GLU A 32 3.48 -7.76 -2.11
N ILE A 33 3.51 -6.77 -3.01
CA ILE A 33 4.29 -6.79 -4.25
C ILE A 33 5.56 -5.96 -4.01
N GLY A 34 6.72 -6.58 -4.18
CA GLY A 34 8.02 -5.93 -3.94
C GLY A 34 8.56 -6.14 -2.52
N VAL A 35 8.71 -7.39 -2.08
CA VAL A 35 9.07 -7.72 -0.68
C VAL A 35 10.43 -7.16 -0.23
N GLY A 36 11.31 -6.81 -1.16
CA GLY A 36 12.52 -6.04 -0.88
C GLY A 36 13.53 -6.78 0.01
N ARG A 37 13.51 -6.57 1.33
CA ARG A 37 14.34 -7.30 2.31
C ARG A 37 13.51 -8.04 3.35
N GLY A 38 12.20 -8.16 3.13
CA GLY A 38 11.24 -8.79 4.03
C GLY A 38 11.00 -8.00 5.32
N LYS A 39 11.25 -6.68 5.34
CA LYS A 39 11.02 -5.88 6.55
C LYS A 39 9.53 -5.72 6.83
N GLN A 40 8.76 -5.43 5.79
CA GLN A 40 7.30 -5.27 5.83
C GLN A 40 6.64 -6.58 6.27
N LYS A 41 7.06 -7.71 5.70
CA LYS A 41 6.65 -9.06 6.14
C LYS A 41 6.74 -9.24 7.66
N LYS A 42 7.83 -8.82 8.30
CA LYS A 42 7.98 -8.92 9.76
C LYS A 42 6.97 -8.09 10.53
N PHE A 43 6.61 -6.90 10.03
CA PHE A 43 5.58 -6.10 10.67
C PHE A 43 4.22 -6.82 10.64
N TYR A 44 3.85 -7.43 9.51
CA TYR A 44 2.59 -8.15 9.43
C TYR A 44 2.59 -9.44 10.25
N GLU A 45 3.61 -10.30 10.06
CA GLU A 45 3.62 -11.64 10.68
C GLU A 45 4.07 -11.60 12.15
N GLU A 46 5.19 -10.96 12.45
CA GLU A 46 5.81 -11.02 13.78
C GLU A 46 5.19 -10.01 14.75
N LEU A 47 4.87 -8.79 14.27
CA LEU A 47 4.33 -7.73 15.13
C LEU A 47 2.80 -7.79 15.25
N LEU A 48 2.08 -7.96 14.13
CA LEU A 48 0.61 -7.95 14.12
C LEU A 48 -0.04 -9.35 14.14
N GLY A 49 0.73 -10.41 13.88
CA GLY A 49 0.19 -11.78 13.82
C GLY A 49 -0.70 -12.04 12.60
N TYR A 50 -0.55 -11.28 11.52
CA TYR A 50 -1.38 -11.37 10.31
C TYR A 50 -0.81 -12.36 9.29
N ASN A 51 -1.66 -12.82 8.37
CA ASN A 51 -1.22 -13.68 7.28
C ASN A 51 -0.60 -12.82 6.18
N HIS A 52 0.52 -13.27 5.63
CA HIS A 52 1.24 -12.55 4.58
C HIS A 52 1.57 -13.46 3.39
N ILE A 53 1.46 -12.90 2.19
CA ILE A 53 2.01 -13.47 0.96
C ILE A 53 2.81 -12.39 0.25
N GLY A 54 4.12 -12.59 0.19
CA GLY A 54 5.01 -11.72 -0.56
C GLY A 54 5.28 -12.19 -1.99
N ILE A 55 5.27 -11.26 -2.94
CA ILE A 55 5.58 -11.49 -4.36
C ILE A 55 6.82 -10.69 -4.74
N ASP A 56 7.80 -11.35 -5.34
CA ASP A 56 9.00 -10.70 -5.87
C ASP A 56 9.62 -11.55 -6.99
N PHE A 57 10.17 -10.91 -8.01
CA PHE A 57 10.86 -11.65 -9.09
C PHE A 57 12.23 -12.16 -8.65
N LYS A 58 12.81 -11.58 -7.59
CA LYS A 58 14.11 -11.92 -7.03
C LYS A 58 14.00 -12.98 -5.95
N ARG A 59 14.37 -14.22 -6.30
CA ARG A 59 14.37 -15.37 -5.37
C ARG A 59 15.19 -15.11 -4.11
N GLU A 60 16.27 -14.35 -4.19
CA GLU A 60 17.13 -14.04 -3.05
C GLU A 60 16.45 -13.17 -1.99
N LYS A 61 15.30 -12.55 -2.31
CA LYS A 61 14.45 -11.87 -1.33
C LYS A 61 13.56 -12.81 -0.52
N LYS A 62 13.53 -14.09 -0.92
CA LYS A 62 12.73 -15.16 -0.31
C LYS A 62 11.23 -14.81 -0.24
N PRO A 63 10.60 -14.39 -1.36
CA PRO A 63 9.16 -14.18 -1.40
C PRO A 63 8.42 -15.52 -1.26
N ASP A 64 7.14 -15.45 -0.92
CA ASP A 64 6.22 -16.59 -0.97
C ASP A 64 5.95 -17.04 -2.41
N ILE A 65 5.98 -16.10 -3.36
CA ILE A 65 5.82 -16.35 -4.80
C ILE A 65 6.99 -15.67 -5.52
N VAL A 66 7.77 -16.49 -6.23
CA VAL A 66 8.81 -15.99 -7.14
C VAL A 66 8.21 -15.79 -8.53
N GLY A 67 8.19 -14.55 -9.02
CA GLY A 67 7.67 -14.22 -10.34
C GLY A 67 7.62 -12.71 -10.61
N ASN A 68 7.53 -12.33 -11.87
CA ASN A 68 7.19 -10.96 -12.25
C ASN A 68 5.72 -10.71 -11.87
N SER A 69 5.45 -9.73 -11.01
CA SER A 69 4.09 -9.43 -10.56
C SER A 69 3.15 -9.10 -11.72
N ARG A 70 3.69 -8.55 -12.81
CA ARG A 70 2.95 -8.12 -14.01
C ARG A 70 2.69 -9.25 -15.01
N ASP A 71 3.17 -10.46 -14.71
CA ASP A 71 2.83 -11.66 -15.47
C ASP A 71 1.55 -12.28 -14.90
N PRO A 72 0.50 -12.49 -15.71
CA PRO A 72 -0.72 -13.18 -15.29
C PRO A 72 -0.46 -14.53 -14.60
N ALA A 73 0.60 -15.25 -14.97
CA ALA A 73 0.96 -16.51 -14.32
C ALA A 73 1.34 -16.34 -12.83
N THR A 74 1.82 -15.16 -12.43
CA THR A 74 2.09 -14.84 -11.02
C THR A 74 0.78 -14.60 -10.26
N VAL A 75 -0.21 -13.98 -10.90
CA VAL A 75 -1.56 -13.81 -10.34
C VAL A 75 -2.24 -15.16 -10.13
N ASP A 76 -2.08 -16.11 -11.05
CA ASP A 76 -2.65 -17.45 -10.92
C ASP A 76 -2.04 -18.21 -9.74
N LYS A 77 -0.70 -18.13 -9.56
CA LYS A 77 -0.03 -18.66 -8.35
C LYS A 77 -0.56 -18.02 -7.06
N LEU A 78 -0.85 -16.72 -7.08
CA LEU A 78 -1.44 -16.04 -5.94
C LEU A 78 -2.83 -16.59 -5.64
N LYS A 79 -3.70 -16.73 -6.66
CA LYS A 79 -5.06 -17.28 -6.49
C LYS A 79 -5.01 -18.71 -5.94
N GLU A 80 -4.10 -19.55 -6.43
CA GLU A 80 -3.88 -20.90 -5.90
C GLU A 80 -3.49 -20.86 -4.42
N LYS A 81 -2.53 -20.00 -4.03
CA LYS A 81 -2.06 -19.88 -2.64
C LYS A 81 -3.11 -19.26 -1.71
N LEU A 82 -3.97 -18.39 -2.23
CA LEU A 82 -5.11 -17.84 -1.50
C LEU A 82 -6.18 -18.90 -1.24
N ASN A 83 -6.36 -19.88 -2.12
CA ASN A 83 -7.34 -20.96 -1.98
C ASN A 83 -8.74 -20.44 -1.58
N GLY A 84 -9.20 -19.38 -2.26
CA GLY A 84 -10.48 -18.73 -2.00
C GLY A 84 -10.49 -17.73 -0.83
N ARG A 85 -9.38 -17.53 -0.11
CA ARG A 85 -9.26 -16.45 0.88
C ARG A 85 -9.24 -15.09 0.17
N GLU A 86 -9.98 -14.14 0.72
CA GLU A 86 -9.97 -12.74 0.27
C GLU A 86 -8.67 -12.05 0.70
N VAL A 87 -8.18 -11.09 -0.10
CA VAL A 87 -7.05 -10.23 0.29
C VAL A 87 -7.58 -9.01 1.01
N ASN A 88 -7.30 -8.90 2.31
CA ASN A 88 -7.76 -7.74 3.10
C ASN A 88 -6.92 -6.50 2.80
N LEU A 89 -5.62 -6.66 2.59
CA LEU A 89 -4.72 -5.56 2.22
C LEU A 89 -3.85 -5.95 1.04
N LEU A 90 -3.84 -5.12 0.01
CA LEU A 90 -2.85 -5.16 -1.07
C LEU A 90 -1.85 -4.03 -0.87
N PHE A 91 -0.56 -4.34 -0.79
CA PHE A 91 0.54 -3.39 -0.69
C PHE A 91 1.40 -3.45 -1.95
N ILE A 92 1.48 -2.34 -2.70
CA ILE A 92 2.26 -2.23 -3.93
C ILE A 92 3.51 -1.38 -3.66
N ASP A 93 4.68 -2.01 -3.70
CA ASP A 93 6.01 -1.44 -3.43
C ASP A 93 7.05 -1.86 -4.50
N ASP A 94 6.59 -2.20 -5.71
CA ASP A 94 7.46 -2.52 -6.84
C ASP A 94 7.18 -1.64 -8.06
N GLY A 95 8.20 -1.49 -8.90
CA GLY A 95 8.13 -0.89 -10.23
C GLY A 95 8.38 0.61 -10.34
N HIS A 96 7.93 1.43 -9.39
CA HIS A 96 8.16 2.90 -9.29
C HIS A 96 7.87 3.79 -10.53
N GLU A 97 7.55 3.19 -11.68
CA GLU A 97 7.13 3.83 -12.91
C GLU A 97 5.60 3.73 -13.05
N TYR A 98 4.99 4.72 -13.69
CA TYR A 98 3.53 4.80 -13.84
C TYR A 98 2.90 3.50 -14.38
N LEU A 99 3.41 2.99 -15.50
CA LEU A 99 2.82 1.83 -16.16
C LEU A 99 3.00 0.56 -15.33
N GLU A 100 4.11 0.47 -14.61
CA GLU A 100 4.44 -0.68 -13.78
C GLU A 100 3.48 -0.80 -12.59
N VAL A 101 3.32 0.29 -11.82
CA VAL A 101 2.40 0.32 -10.68
C VAL A 101 0.95 0.20 -11.12
N LYS A 102 0.58 0.83 -12.23
CA LYS A 102 -0.79 0.71 -12.79
C LYS A 102 -1.11 -0.74 -13.18
N THR A 103 -0.16 -1.43 -13.82
CA THR A 103 -0.35 -2.85 -14.20
C THR A 103 -0.50 -3.73 -12.96
N ASP A 104 0.32 -3.52 -11.93
CA ASP A 104 0.19 -4.23 -10.65
C ASP A 104 -1.16 -3.91 -9.98
N TYR A 105 -1.63 -2.66 -10.02
CA TYR A 105 -2.96 -2.32 -9.51
C TYR A 105 -4.07 -3.03 -10.28
N GLU A 106 -4.08 -2.98 -11.61
CA GLU A 106 -5.14 -3.56 -12.45
C GLU A 106 -5.24 -5.08 -12.28
N LEU A 107 -4.11 -5.76 -12.13
CA LEU A 107 -4.07 -7.22 -11.96
C LEU A 107 -4.49 -7.69 -10.57
N TYR A 108 -4.14 -6.95 -9.51
CA TYR A 108 -4.30 -7.43 -8.12
C TYR A 108 -5.43 -6.75 -7.35
N SER A 109 -5.81 -5.52 -7.71
CA SER A 109 -6.92 -4.82 -7.04
C SER A 109 -8.27 -5.55 -7.10
N PRO A 110 -8.60 -6.37 -8.12
CA PRO A 110 -9.84 -7.17 -8.07
C PRO A 110 -9.85 -8.21 -6.96
N LEU A 111 -8.68 -8.66 -6.47
CA LEU A 111 -8.54 -9.62 -5.37
C LEU A 111 -8.58 -8.94 -4.00
N ALA A 112 -8.31 -7.62 -3.94
CA ALA A 112 -8.29 -6.82 -2.72
C ALA A 112 -9.70 -6.40 -2.28
N LYS A 113 -9.99 -6.55 -0.99
CA LYS A 113 -11.31 -6.27 -0.41
C LYS A 113 -11.38 -4.96 0.35
N ASN A 114 -10.43 -4.68 1.23
CA ASN A 114 -10.55 -3.57 2.18
C ASN A 114 -9.60 -2.42 1.86
N ILE A 115 -8.31 -2.70 1.74
CA ILE A 115 -7.26 -1.68 1.69
C ILE A 115 -6.35 -1.93 0.49
N ILE A 116 -6.07 -0.86 -0.25
CA ILE A 116 -5.02 -0.82 -1.27
C ILE A 116 -4.00 0.26 -0.87
N ALA A 117 -2.76 -0.15 -0.67
CA ALA A 117 -1.64 0.69 -0.29
C ALA A 117 -0.64 0.84 -1.45
N ILE A 118 -0.24 2.07 -1.77
CA ILE A 118 0.75 2.36 -2.81
C ILE A 118 1.92 3.16 -2.21
N HIS A 119 3.13 2.63 -2.36
CA HIS A 119 4.36 3.21 -1.81
C HIS A 119 5.06 4.18 -2.80
N ASP A 120 5.84 5.14 -2.28
CA ASP A 120 6.72 6.05 -3.02
C ASP A 120 6.04 7.07 -4.00
N ILE A 121 4.86 7.58 -3.66
CA ILE A 121 4.14 8.56 -4.51
C ILE A 121 4.85 9.92 -4.66
N LEU A 122 5.76 10.30 -3.75
CA LEU A 122 6.45 11.60 -3.75
C LEU A 122 7.83 11.57 -4.43
N TYR A 123 8.14 10.54 -5.22
CA TYR A 123 9.43 10.42 -5.88
C TYR A 123 9.58 11.40 -7.06
N LYS A 124 10.10 12.62 -6.78
CA LYS A 124 10.12 13.78 -7.72
C LYS A 124 11.01 13.63 -8.96
N GLN A 125 11.92 12.65 -9.02
CA GLN A 125 12.91 12.62 -10.11
C GLN A 125 12.36 12.06 -11.45
N TRP A 126 11.10 11.62 -11.52
CA TRP A 126 10.48 11.26 -12.79
C TRP A 126 9.09 11.90 -12.95
N GLN A 127 8.85 12.51 -14.11
CA GLN A 127 7.57 13.17 -14.41
C GLN A 127 6.45 12.16 -14.77
N ASN A 128 6.74 10.86 -14.72
CA ASN A 128 5.83 9.74 -15.03
C ASN A 128 5.89 8.62 -13.96
N THR A 129 5.94 8.97 -12.66
CA THR A 129 6.04 8.00 -11.56
C THR A 129 4.69 7.54 -11.02
N VAL A 130 4.78 6.68 -10.00
CA VAL A 130 3.73 6.34 -9.01
C VAL A 130 2.81 7.52 -8.65
N GLY A 131 3.36 8.72 -8.41
CA GLY A 131 2.56 9.88 -7.99
C GLY A 131 1.53 10.33 -9.03
N LYS A 132 1.81 10.14 -10.33
CA LYS A 132 0.84 10.38 -11.40
C LYS A 132 -0.31 9.38 -11.32
N PHE A 133 0.01 8.09 -11.18
CA PHE A 133 -0.99 7.03 -11.08
C PHE A 133 -1.85 7.21 -9.82
N TRP A 134 -1.25 7.57 -8.69
CA TRP A 134 -1.96 7.89 -7.46
C TRP A 134 -3.03 8.97 -7.66
N ASN A 135 -2.70 10.06 -8.35
CA ASN A 135 -3.66 11.12 -8.62
C ASN A 135 -4.85 10.64 -9.46
N GLU A 136 -4.60 9.80 -10.48
CA GLU A 136 -5.67 9.18 -11.29
C GLU A 136 -6.55 8.30 -10.40
N LEU A 137 -5.94 7.41 -9.62
CA LEU A 137 -6.63 6.48 -8.74
C LEU A 137 -7.59 7.17 -7.77
N ILE A 138 -7.15 8.26 -7.14
CA ILE A 138 -7.97 9.03 -6.20
C ILE A 138 -9.10 9.77 -6.89
N VAL A 139 -8.90 10.26 -8.11
CA VAL A 139 -9.97 10.89 -8.89
C VAL A 139 -11.03 9.86 -9.28
N GLU A 140 -10.59 8.69 -9.75
CA GLU A 140 -11.49 7.60 -10.19
C GLU A 140 -12.28 6.99 -9.02
N ASN A 141 -11.70 6.94 -7.82
CA ASN A 141 -12.29 6.29 -6.66
C ASN A 141 -12.85 7.28 -5.61
N ARG A 142 -13.05 8.55 -5.98
CA ARG A 142 -13.56 9.58 -5.05
C ARG A 142 -14.90 9.22 -4.38
N GLU A 143 -15.75 8.47 -5.07
CA GLU A 143 -17.05 8.05 -4.57
C GLU A 143 -17.07 6.58 -4.12
N ALA A 144 -15.91 5.91 -4.09
CA ALA A 144 -15.83 4.50 -3.71
C ALA A 144 -16.01 4.35 -2.20
N GLN A 145 -17.11 3.75 -1.76
CA GLN A 145 -17.42 3.58 -0.33
C GLN A 145 -16.86 2.28 0.26
N ASP A 146 -16.48 1.32 -0.60
CA ASP A 146 -16.19 -0.06 -0.16
C ASP A 146 -14.72 -0.34 0.11
N ARG A 147 -13.81 0.57 -0.28
CA ARG A 147 -12.35 0.36 -0.22
C ARG A 147 -11.62 1.61 0.23
N ILE A 148 -10.56 1.42 1.00
CA ILE A 148 -9.66 2.48 1.43
C ILE A 148 -8.39 2.45 0.59
N PHE A 149 -7.99 3.63 0.11
CA PHE A 149 -6.72 3.85 -0.55
C PHE A 149 -5.77 4.60 0.37
N ILE A 150 -4.60 4.01 0.64
CA ILE A 150 -3.58 4.62 1.48
C ILE A 150 -2.25 4.70 0.75
N THR A 151 -1.41 5.64 1.15
CA THR A 151 -0.08 5.78 0.58
C THR A 151 0.95 6.05 1.65
N LEU A 152 2.16 5.56 1.39
CA LEU A 152 3.34 5.86 2.17
C LEU A 152 4.29 6.63 1.26
N ALA A 153 4.74 7.79 1.74
CA ALA A 153 5.69 8.63 1.06
C ALA A 153 6.75 9.10 2.05
N GLY A 154 8.00 8.69 1.79
CA GLY A 154 9.13 9.22 2.55
C GLY A 154 9.17 10.76 2.49
N TYR A 155 9.11 11.39 3.66
CA TYR A 155 9.16 12.85 3.77
C TYR A 155 10.52 13.40 3.30
N TYR A 156 10.49 14.25 2.28
CA TYR A 156 11.61 15.11 1.93
C TYR A 156 11.16 16.58 2.10
N PRO A 157 11.76 17.35 3.03
CA PRO A 157 11.35 18.73 3.32
C PRO A 157 11.31 19.64 2.08
N SER A 158 12.16 19.40 1.08
CA SER A 158 12.22 20.14 -0.17
C SER A 158 11.13 19.76 -1.19
N LEU A 159 10.39 18.67 -0.97
CA LEU A 159 9.47 18.09 -1.96
C LEU A 159 8.00 18.40 -1.70
N CYS A 160 7.64 18.89 -0.51
CA CYS A 160 6.25 19.04 -0.05
C CYS A 160 5.50 20.26 -0.61
N HIS A 161 6.19 21.21 -1.27
CA HIS A 161 5.59 22.49 -1.66
C HIS A 161 4.54 22.42 -2.78
N ASP A 162 4.56 21.41 -3.66
CA ASP A 162 3.72 21.38 -4.87
C ASP A 162 2.57 20.37 -4.81
N PHE A 163 2.67 19.31 -3.99
CA PHE A 163 1.68 18.22 -3.92
C PHE A 163 0.68 18.36 -2.76
N CYS A 164 0.98 19.19 -1.76
CA CYS A 164 0.03 19.52 -0.71
C CYS A 164 -0.96 20.57 -1.20
N ARG A 165 -2.11 20.14 -1.73
CA ARG A 165 -3.26 21.04 -1.90
C ARG A 165 -3.65 21.61 -0.53
N PRO A 166 -4.02 22.91 -0.41
CA PRO A 166 -4.34 23.55 0.86
C PRO A 166 -5.45 22.89 1.69
N SER A 167 -6.28 22.03 1.08
CA SER A 167 -7.35 21.28 1.74
C SER A 167 -6.88 20.04 2.51
N ILE A 168 -5.66 19.54 2.27
CA ILE A 168 -5.04 18.45 3.05
C ILE A 168 -4.16 19.08 4.13
N LYS A 169 -4.80 19.74 5.08
CA LYS A 169 -4.17 20.16 6.34
C LYS A 169 -4.95 19.54 7.49
N ARG A 170 -4.54 18.35 7.94
CA ARG A 170 -4.64 18.05 9.37
C ARG A 170 -3.31 18.38 10.01
N GLN A 171 -3.41 19.24 11.01
CA GLN A 171 -2.34 19.78 11.81
C GLN A 171 -1.76 18.64 12.66
N PHE A 172 -0.68 18.03 12.21
CA PHE A 172 0.24 17.36 13.12
C PHE A 172 1.47 18.26 13.23
N GLY A 173 1.79 18.66 14.46
CA GLY A 173 3.01 19.40 14.76
C GLY A 173 4.22 18.69 14.19
N GLN A 174 5.24 19.47 13.81
CA GLN A 174 6.53 19.05 13.24
C GLN A 174 6.84 17.54 13.39
N GLY A 175 6.58 16.76 12.34
CA GLY A 175 6.80 15.31 12.31
C GLY A 175 5.97 14.62 11.21
N THR A 176 6.62 13.77 10.44
CA THR A 176 6.10 12.72 9.52
C THR A 176 4.63 12.81 9.11
N GLY A 177 4.37 13.17 7.84
CA GLY A 177 3.02 13.17 7.26
C GLY A 177 2.69 11.86 6.55
N LEU A 178 1.77 11.09 7.12
CA LEU A 178 0.99 10.05 6.43
C LEU A 178 -0.10 10.77 5.61
N ILE A 179 -0.18 10.53 4.29
CA ILE A 179 -1.32 10.99 3.49
C ILE A 179 -2.41 9.91 3.58
N LEU A 180 -3.23 10.01 4.62
CA LEU A 180 -4.52 9.33 4.68
C LEU A 180 -5.49 10.14 3.81
N LEU A 181 -5.84 9.61 2.63
CA LEU A 181 -6.98 10.13 1.89
C LEU A 181 -8.25 9.48 2.41
N GLU A 182 -8.97 10.31 3.18
CA GLU A 182 -10.42 10.35 3.38
C GLU A 182 -11.10 9.03 3.77
N ASP A 183 -11.40 8.90 5.07
CA ASP A 183 -12.66 8.24 5.48
C ASP A 183 -13.80 8.99 4.79
N LEU A 184 -14.43 8.37 3.79
CA LEU A 184 -15.64 8.90 3.13
C LEU A 184 -16.89 8.81 3.99
N ASP A 185 -16.81 8.32 5.23
CA ASP A 185 -17.87 8.51 6.21
C ASP A 185 -17.30 8.41 7.63
N ALA A 186 -16.91 9.56 8.17
CA ALA A 186 -16.77 9.74 9.61
C ALA A 186 -18.15 9.60 10.28
N LYS A 187 -18.58 8.35 10.48
CA LYS A 187 -19.71 7.96 11.32
C LYS A 187 -19.35 6.86 12.31
N TYR A 188 -18.08 6.75 12.72
CA TYR A 188 -17.71 5.84 13.81
C TYR A 188 -16.61 6.46 14.68
N VAL A 189 -17.03 7.40 15.55
CA VAL A 189 -16.47 7.63 16.89
C VAL A 189 -17.53 7.16 17.88
#